data_AF-A0A0C9T4U1-F1
#
_entry.id   AF-A0A0C9T4U1-F1
#
_cell.length_a   1.000
_cell.length_b   1.000
_cell.length_c   1.000
_cell.angle_alpha   90.00
_cell.angle_beta   90.00
_cell.angle_gamma   90.00
#
_symmetry.space_group_name_H-M   'P 1'
#
loop_
_entity.id
_entity.type
_entity.pdbx_description
1 polymer ?
#
loop_
_entity_poly.entity_id
_entity_poly.type
_entity_poly.pdbx_seq_one_letter_code
_entity_poly.pdbx_strand_id
1 'polypeptide(L)' 'RFTARLFNVTFDEGHCISQWGGDDFRPEFKETGLLHWLFASPNALSQATLPPLIREDIRD' A
#
# COMPACT_ATOMS: atom_id res chain seq x y z
N ARG A 1 1.48 24.56 -4.22
CA ARG A 1 1.27 23.21 -4.80
C ARG A 1 0.68 22.33 -3.72
N PHE A 2 -0.35 21.54 -4.03
CA PHE A 2 -1.09 20.71 -3.05
C PHE A 2 -0.19 19.79 -2.22
N THR A 3 0.81 19.16 -2.85
CA THR A 3 1.72 18.20 -2.20
C THR A 3 2.89 18.84 -1.44
N ALA A 4 3.02 20.18 -1.41
CA ALA A 4 4.22 20.85 -0.90
C ALA A 4 4.48 20.67 0.60
N ARG A 5 3.48 20.24 1.38
CA ARG A 5 3.59 19.97 2.83
C ARG A 5 3.22 18.52 3.17
N LEU A 6 3.10 17.64 2.18
CA LEU A 6 2.77 16.24 2.41
C LEU A 6 4.01 15.51 2.92
N PHE A 7 3.98 15.10 4.19
CA PHE A 7 5.11 14.42 4.82
C PHE A 7 5.16 12.93 4.49
N ASN A 8 4.01 12.25 4.52
CA ASN A 8 3.90 10.80 4.33
C ASN A 8 2.46 10.43 3.99
N VAL A 9 2.26 9.32 3.28
CA VAL A 9 0.96 8.67 3.08
C VAL A 9 1.01 7.26 3.66
N THR A 10 0.04 6.91 4.50
CA THR A 10 -0.09 5.56 5.04
C THR A 10 -1.43 4.98 4.64
N PHE A 11 -1.39 3.79 4.07
CA PHE A 11 -2.56 2.98 3.75
C PHE A 11 -2.76 1.95 4.86
N ASP A 12 -3.94 1.94 5.45
CA ASP A 12 -4.32 0.89 6.39
C ASP A 12 -4.87 -0.32 5.63
N GLU A 13 -4.91 -1.47 6.30
CA GLU A 13 -5.33 -2.75 5.73
C GLU A 13 -4.53 -3.16 4.48
N GLY A 14 -3.20 -3.08 4.56
CA GLY A 14 -2.30 -3.37 3.44
C GLY A 14 -2.47 -4.77 2.83
N HIS A 15 -3.08 -5.72 3.55
CA HIS A 15 -3.44 -7.03 3.01
C HIS A 15 -4.38 -6.97 1.80
N CYS A 16 -5.14 -5.88 1.62
CA CYS A 16 -6.03 -5.67 0.47
C CYS A 16 -5.31 -5.68 -0.89
N ILE A 17 -4.01 -5.39 -0.93
CA ILE A 17 -3.19 -5.38 -2.16
C ILE A 17 -3.01 -6.79 -2.73
N SER A 18 -2.95 -7.79 -1.85
CA SER A 18 -2.59 -9.16 -2.20
C SER A 18 -3.83 -10.02 -2.41
N GLN A 19 -3.84 -10.82 -3.48
CA GLN A 19 -4.91 -11.81 -3.69
C GLN A 19 -4.98 -12.87 -2.58
N TRP A 20 -3.93 -12.99 -1.78
CA TRP A 20 -3.85 -13.87 -0.62
C TRP A 20 -4.44 -13.24 0.65
N GLY A 21 -4.92 -12.00 0.59
CA GLY A 21 -5.62 -11.30 1.67
C GLY A 21 -7.03 -11.83 1.98
N GLY A 22 -7.48 -12.88 1.30
CA GLY A 22 -8.80 -13.49 1.52
C GLY A 22 -9.93 -12.67 0.91
N ASP A 23 -11.03 -12.52 1.65
CA ASP A 23 -12.24 -11.82 1.19
C ASP A 23 -12.06 -10.30 1.04
N ASP A 24 -10.95 -9.78 1.57
CA ASP A 24 -10.62 -8.35 1.58
C ASP A 24 -9.69 -7.91 0.45
N PHE A 25 -9.37 -8.79 -0.50
CA PHE A 25 -8.65 -8.39 -1.70
C PHE A 25 -9.39 -7.29 -2.47
N ARG A 26 -8.67 -6.20 -2.79
CA ARG A 26 -9.14 -5.06 -3.59
C ARG A 26 -8.11 -4.78 -4.69
N PRO A 27 -8.36 -5.16 -5.96
CA PRO A 27 -7.38 -4.96 -7.03
C PRO A 27 -6.95 -3.50 -7.20
N GLU A 28 -7.81 -2.55 -6.87
CA GLU A 28 -7.55 -1.10 -6.93
C GLU A 28 -6.46 -0.67 -5.95
N PHE A 29 -6.22 -1.41 -4.86
CA PHE A 29 -5.13 -1.10 -3.93
C PHE A 29 -3.75 -1.21 -4.59
N LYS A 30 -3.60 -1.96 -5.70
CA LYS A 30 -2.35 -1.98 -6.48
C LYS A 30 -2.03 -0.63 -7.11
N GLU A 31 -3.05 0.19 -7.39
CA GLU A 31 -2.85 1.53 -7.95
C GLU A 31 -2.22 2.51 -6.95
N THR A 32 -2.21 2.19 -5.65
CA THR A 32 -1.51 3.01 -4.63
C THR A 32 0.00 3.11 -4.91
N GLY A 33 0.58 2.13 -5.60
CA GLY A 33 1.97 2.17 -6.07
C GLY A 33 2.27 3.37 -6.97
N LEU A 34 1.26 3.91 -7.68
CA LEU A 34 1.41 5.09 -8.56
C LEU A 34 1.84 6.35 -7.79
N LEU A 35 1.57 6.42 -6.49
CA LEU A 35 1.92 7.58 -5.68
C LEU A 35 3.43 7.81 -5.59
N HIS A 36 4.24 6.74 -5.71
CA HIS A 36 5.70 6.85 -5.81
C HIS A 36 6.16 7.69 -7.02
N TRP A 37 5.35 7.73 -8.09
CA TRP A 37 5.63 8.54 -9.28
C TRP A 37 5.06 9.96 -9.20
N LEU A 38 4.00 10.16 -8.42
CA LEU A 38 3.30 11.45 -8.33
C LEU A 38 3.95 12.41 -7.32
N PHE A 39 4.55 11.90 -6.25
CA PHE A 39 5.26 12.71 -5.27
C PHE A 39 6.35 11.92 -4.53
N ALA A 40 7.41 12.62 -4.14
CA ALA A 40 8.59 12.02 -3.51
C ALA A 40 8.43 11.71 -2.00
N SER A 41 7.26 11.98 -1.42
CA SER A 41 7.01 11.68 0.00
C SER A 41 6.95 10.17 0.21
N PRO A 42 7.48 9.65 1.34
CA PRO A 42 7.36 8.23 1.68
C PRO A 42 5.90 7.75 1.70
N ASN A 43 5.71 6.50 1.29
CA ASN A 43 4.45 5.78 1.40
C ASN A 43 4.66 4.52 2.25
N ALA A 44 3.66 4.17 3.07
CA ALA A 44 3.71 3.00 3.93
C ALA A 44 2.37 2.24 3.94
N LEU A 45 2.44 0.94 4.25
CA LEU A 45 1.29 0.07 4.45
C LEU A 45 1.26 -0.39 5.92
N SER A 46 0.08 -0.36 6.52
CA SER A 46 -0.20 -0.83 7.88
C SER A 46 -1.09 -2.07 7.83
N GLN A 47 -0.86 -3.02 8.73
CA GLN A 47 -1.67 -4.23 8.87
C GLN A 47 -1.52 -4.83 10.27
N ALA A 48 -2.58 -5.48 10.77
CA ALA A 48 -2.54 -6.22 12.04
C ALA A 48 -1.64 -7.48 11.99
N THR A 49 -1.73 -8.25 10.91
CA THR A 49 -0.95 -9.48 10.69
C THR A 49 -0.39 -9.53 9.28
N LEU A 50 0.90 -9.85 9.12
CA LEU A 50 1.55 -9.90 7.81
C LEU A 50 2.17 -11.27 7.54
N PRO A 51 1.39 -12.25 7.07
CA PRO A 51 1.90 -13.55 6.63
C PRO A 51 3.03 -13.40 5.59
N PRO A 52 4.06 -14.28 5.59
CA PRO A 52 5.19 -14.17 4.66
C PRO A 52 4.77 -14.08 3.19
N LEU A 53 3.77 -14.84 2.77
CA LEU A 53 3.24 -14.84 1.40
C LEU A 53 2.68 -13.47 0.99
N ILE A 54 1.92 -12.81 1.86
CA ILE A 54 1.39 -11.47 1.62
C ILE A 54 2.53 -10.43 1.64
N ARG A 55 3.50 -10.60 2.54
CA ARG A 55 4.67 -9.72 2.61
C ARG A 55 5.50 -9.76 1.33
N GLU A 56 5.68 -10.94 0.76
CA GLU A 56 6.42 -11.15 -0.48
C GLU A 56 5.65 -10.55 -1.67
N ASP A 57 4.34 -10.82 -1.77
CA ASP A 57 3.49 -10.29 -2.84
C ASP A 57 3.36 -8.74 -2.84
N ILE A 58 3.45 -8.10 -1.66
CA ILE A 58 3.41 -6.62 -1.54
C ILE A 58 4.77 -5.97 -1.86
N ARG A 59 5.87 -6.72 -1.77
CA ARG A 59 7.22 -6.16 -1.96
C ARG A 59 7.62 -6.06 -3.44
N ASP A 60 7.04 -6.90 -4.27
CA ASP A 60 7.28 -6.97 -5.72
C ASP A 60 6.48 -5.90 -6.48
#